data_AF-A0A2L0UBL4-F1
#
_entry.id   AF-A0A2L0UBL4-F1
#
_cell.length_a   1.000
_cell.length_b   1.000
_cell.length_c   1.000
_cell.angle_alpha   90.00
_cell.angle_beta   90.00
_cell.angle_gamma   90.00
#
_symmetry.space_group_name_H-M   'P 1'
#
loop_
_entity.id
_entity.type
_entity.pdbx_description
1 polymer ?
#
loop_
_entity_poly.entity_id
_entity_poly.type
_entity_poly.pdbx_seq_one_letter_code
_entity_poly.pdbx_strand_id
1 'polypeptide(L)'
;RLTRQRIPLTQDYLQAGQRYQLLEQWEKDDLIANFVTLIGQAARAVQERMVWHFYLVDDELGARVGEGLGVGLADVKDLPPLASQTLSEEELERLKNLGSNGPRDVEGLTMTHCVPNEHVVVTR
;
A
#
# COMPACT_ATOMS: atom_id res chain seq x y z
N ARG A 1 -30.32 18.81 5.89
CA ARG A 1 -29.07 19.57 6.17
C ARG A 1 -27.91 18.68 5.77
N LEU A 2 -27.07 19.08 4.81
CA LEU A 2 -25.88 18.31 4.44
C LEU A 2 -24.79 18.54 5.50
N THR A 3 -24.29 17.48 6.11
CA THR A 3 -23.15 17.51 7.03
C THR A 3 -21.89 17.08 6.27
N ARG A 4 -20.76 17.75 6.55
CA ARG A 4 -19.45 17.33 6.06
C ARG A 4 -18.74 16.62 7.20
N GLN A 5 -18.78 15.30 7.18
CA GLN A 5 -18.15 14.45 8.18
C GLN A 5 -17.61 13.21 7.51
N ARG A 6 -16.45 12.73 7.97
CA ARG A 6 -15.87 11.46 7.53
C ARG A 6 -16.70 10.30 8.07
N ILE A 7 -16.79 9.21 7.32
CA ILE A 7 -17.43 7.99 7.80
C ILE A 7 -16.64 7.40 8.98
N PRO A 8 -17.30 6.73 9.94
CA PRO A 8 -16.64 6.20 11.13
C PRO A 8 -15.75 4.98 10.86
N LEU A 9 -16.05 4.19 9.83
CA LEU A 9 -15.32 2.98 9.46
C LEU A 9 -14.59 3.21 8.13
N THR A 10 -13.39 3.80 8.20
CA THR A 10 -12.62 4.14 7.00
C THR A 10 -11.82 2.95 6.49
N GLN A 11 -11.12 2.24 7.38
CA GLN A 11 -10.30 1.07 7.07
C GLN A 11 -9.49 1.24 5.77
N ASP A 12 -8.71 2.34 5.72
CA ASP A 12 -8.07 2.81 4.50
C ASP A 12 -7.02 1.82 3.96
N TYR A 13 -6.42 0.99 4.83
CA TYR A 13 -5.23 0.19 4.49
C TYR A 13 -5.43 -1.32 4.44
N LEU A 14 -6.40 -1.87 5.17
CA LEU A 14 -6.55 -3.32 5.32
C LEU A 14 -6.79 -4.03 3.98
N GLN A 15 -7.80 -3.58 3.24
CA GLN A 15 -8.18 -4.21 1.98
C GLN A 15 -7.11 -4.06 0.90
N ALA A 16 -6.42 -2.91 0.86
CA ALA A 16 -5.33 -2.69 -0.09
C ALA A 16 -4.18 -3.68 0.16
N GLY A 17 -3.85 -3.94 1.42
CA GLY A 17 -2.75 -4.87 1.75
C GLY A 17 -3.16 -6.32 1.51
N GLN A 18 -4.40 -6.70 1.84
CA GLN A 18 -4.93 -8.02 1.50
C GLN A 18 -4.94 -8.25 -0.01
N ARG A 19 -5.35 -7.23 -0.77
CA ARG A 19 -5.30 -7.29 -2.24
C ARG A 19 -3.88 -7.49 -2.74
N TYR A 20 -2.91 -6.76 -2.20
CA TYR A 20 -1.51 -6.92 -2.57
C TYR A 20 -1.00 -8.35 -2.28
N GLN A 21 -1.34 -8.91 -1.12
CA GLN A 21 -0.92 -10.27 -0.76
C GLN A 21 -1.57 -11.38 -1.59
N LEU A 22 -2.74 -11.11 -2.18
CA LEU A 22 -3.41 -12.04 -3.09
C LEU A 22 -2.88 -11.99 -4.54
N LEU A 23 -2.06 -10.99 -4.90
CA LEU A 23 -1.45 -10.89 -6.23
C LEU A 23 -0.39 -11.96 -6.45
N GLU A 24 -0.33 -12.45 -7.68
CA GLU A 24 0.80 -13.25 -8.15
C GLU A 24 2.07 -12.39 -8.21
N GLN A 25 3.24 -13.04 -8.13
CA GLN A 25 4.51 -12.32 -8.06
C GLN A 25 4.72 -11.39 -9.27
N TRP A 26 4.37 -11.84 -10.47
CA TRP A 26 4.49 -11.03 -11.69
C TRP A 26 3.55 -9.81 -11.67
N GLU A 27 2.35 -9.95 -11.09
CA GLU A 27 1.42 -8.83 -10.92
C GLU A 27 1.96 -7.82 -9.90
N LYS A 28 2.58 -8.30 -8.80
CA LYS A 28 3.26 -7.44 -7.82
C LYS A 28 4.40 -6.67 -8.47
N ASP A 29 5.22 -7.35 -9.28
CA ASP A 29 6.37 -6.75 -9.95
C ASP A 29 5.92 -5.63 -10.91
N ASP A 30 4.91 -5.89 -11.74
CA ASP A 30 4.33 -4.90 -12.66
C ASP A 30 3.67 -3.73 -11.89
N LEU A 31 2.94 -4.01 -10.81
CA LEU A 31 2.35 -2.98 -9.95
C LEU A 31 3.41 -2.05 -9.39
N ILE A 32 4.50 -2.61 -8.87
CA ILE A 32 5.61 -1.84 -8.30
C ILE A 32 6.31 -1.02 -9.37
N ALA A 33 6.60 -1.60 -10.54
CA ALA A 33 7.19 -0.87 -11.66
C ALA A 33 6.34 0.33 -12.07
N ASN A 34 5.02 0.17 -12.13
CA ASN A 34 4.08 1.24 -12.44
C ASN A 34 4.07 2.33 -11.35
N PHE A 35 4.03 1.94 -10.06
CA PHE A 35 4.08 2.90 -8.95
C PHE A 35 5.39 3.69 -8.94
N VAL A 36 6.53 3.04 -9.07
CA VAL A 36 7.84 3.71 -9.11
C VAL A 36 7.91 4.69 -10.28
N THR A 37 7.51 4.27 -11.48
CA THR A 37 7.54 5.10 -12.70
C THR A 37 6.67 6.35 -12.58
N LEU A 38 5.45 6.21 -12.07
CA LEU A 38 4.48 7.30 -12.04
C LEU A 38 4.68 8.20 -10.82
N ILE A 39 4.91 7.63 -9.64
CA ILE A 39 5.12 8.39 -8.41
C ILE A 39 6.48 9.11 -8.43
N GLY A 40 7.49 8.54 -9.11
CA GLY A 40 8.81 9.17 -9.27
C GLY A 40 8.78 10.52 -10.00
N GLN A 41 7.71 10.82 -10.73
CA GLN A 41 7.52 12.12 -11.40
C GLN A 41 6.91 13.18 -10.47
N ALA A 42 6.39 12.80 -9.31
CA ALA A 42 5.82 13.72 -8.33
C ALA A 42 6.89 14.42 -7.49
N ALA A 43 6.51 15.50 -6.80
CA ALA A 43 7.40 16.17 -5.86
C ALA A 43 7.81 15.25 -4.69
N ARG A 44 9.01 15.45 -4.13
CA ARG A 44 9.58 14.58 -3.07
C ARG A 44 8.63 14.34 -1.89
N ALA A 45 7.95 15.39 -1.40
CA ALA A 45 7.00 15.26 -0.30
C ALA A 45 5.81 14.32 -0.63
N VAL A 46 5.41 14.24 -1.91
CA VAL A 46 4.38 13.29 -2.36
C VAL A 46 4.94 11.88 -2.42
N GLN A 47 6.18 11.70 -2.91
CA GLN A 47 6.85 10.40 -2.94
C GLN A 47 6.97 9.82 -1.52
N GLU A 48 7.50 10.61 -0.58
CA GLU A 48 7.64 10.23 0.84
C GLU A 48 6.28 9.89 1.47
N ARG A 49 5.26 10.72 1.21
CA ARG A 49 3.91 10.45 1.71
C ARG A 49 3.32 9.16 1.14
N MET A 50 3.53 8.88 -0.13
CA MET A 50 3.04 7.64 -0.76
C MET A 50 3.76 6.42 -0.20
N VAL A 51 5.08 6.47 -0.02
CA VAL A 51 5.85 5.38 0.60
C VAL A 51 5.38 5.12 2.03
N TRP A 52 5.11 6.17 2.80
CA TRP A 52 4.49 6.05 4.13
C TRP A 52 3.14 5.31 4.08
N HIS A 53 2.26 5.69 3.14
CA HIS A 53 0.98 4.99 2.95
C HIS A 53 1.18 3.53 2.54
N PHE A 54 2.15 3.23 1.68
CA PHE A 54 2.42 1.87 1.25
C PHE A 54 2.95 0.98 2.37
N TYR A 55 3.77 1.50 3.30
CA TYR A 55 4.13 0.73 4.50
C TYR A 55 2.93 0.44 5.41
N LEU A 56 1.94 1.33 5.49
CA LEU A 56 0.68 1.02 6.19
C LEU A 56 -0.16 -0.03 5.44
N VAL A 57 -0.12 -0.04 4.12
CA VAL A 57 -0.75 -1.09 3.29
C VAL A 57 -0.09 -2.44 3.57
N ASP A 58 1.20 -2.56 3.30
CA ASP A 58 2.00 -3.77 3.44
C ASP A 58 3.51 -3.44 3.48
N ASP A 59 4.28 -4.12 4.33
CA ASP A 59 5.70 -3.79 4.49
C ASP A 59 6.53 -4.11 3.24
N GLU A 60 6.20 -5.19 2.51
CA GLU A 60 6.90 -5.56 1.26
C GLU A 60 6.64 -4.49 0.20
N LEU A 61 5.39 -4.06 0.05
CA LEU A 61 5.01 -3.02 -0.91
C LEU A 61 5.72 -1.69 -0.60
N GLY A 62 5.68 -1.26 0.67
CA GLY A 62 6.35 -0.05 1.12
C GLY A 62 7.86 -0.09 0.85
N ALA A 63 8.51 -1.20 1.17
CA ALA A 63 9.95 -1.37 0.96
C ALA A 63 10.33 -1.36 -0.53
N ARG A 64 9.63 -2.12 -1.36
CA ARG A 64 9.96 -2.25 -2.79
C ARG A 64 9.69 -0.95 -3.58
N VAL A 65 8.60 -0.25 -3.27
CA VAL A 65 8.34 1.06 -3.88
C VAL A 65 9.33 2.11 -3.35
N GLY A 66 9.64 2.09 -2.05
CA GLY A 66 10.63 2.96 -1.44
C GLY A 66 12.02 2.80 -2.06
N GLU A 67 12.47 1.57 -2.27
CA GLU A 67 13.72 1.25 -2.97
C GLU A 67 13.76 1.85 -4.38
N GLY A 68 12.71 1.62 -5.18
CA GLY A 68 12.62 2.17 -6.54
C GLY A 68 12.58 3.70 -6.61
N LEU A 69 12.09 4.36 -5.56
CA LEU A 69 12.01 5.83 -5.46
C LEU A 69 13.21 6.47 -4.74
N GLY A 70 14.12 5.68 -4.15
CA GLY A 70 15.17 6.19 -3.27
C GLY A 70 14.60 6.90 -2.04
N VAL A 71 13.54 6.34 -1.44
CA VAL A 71 12.91 6.79 -0.20
C VAL A 71 12.96 5.62 0.78
N GLY A 72 13.77 5.73 1.83
CA GLY A 72 13.85 4.70 2.86
C GLY A 72 12.75 4.83 3.91
N LEU A 73 12.51 3.75 4.66
CA LEU A 73 11.65 3.78 5.85
C LEU A 73 12.05 4.89 6.83
N ALA A 74 13.35 5.13 6.99
CA ALA A 74 13.88 6.17 7.87
C ALA A 74 13.43 7.59 7.46
N ASP A 75 13.18 7.84 6.17
CA ASP A 75 12.74 9.13 5.66
C ASP A 75 11.26 9.40 6.00
N VAL A 76 10.48 8.35 6.24
CA VAL A 76 9.01 8.44 6.32
C VAL A 76 8.43 8.02 7.67
N LYS A 77 9.11 7.21 8.47
CA LYS A 77 8.59 6.61 9.71
C LYS A 77 8.05 7.63 10.73
N ASP A 78 8.61 8.83 10.74
CA ASP A 78 8.28 9.89 11.69
C ASP A 78 7.17 10.82 11.16
N LEU A 79 6.65 10.56 9.95
CA LEU A 79 5.54 11.34 9.40
C LEU A 79 4.24 11.04 10.16
N PRO A 80 3.54 12.07 10.66
CA PRO A 80 2.23 11.87 11.25
C PRO A 80 1.19 11.56 10.17
N PRO A 81 0.04 10.96 10.54
CA PRO A 81 -1.13 10.89 9.67
C PRO A 81 -1.51 12.29 9.15
N LEU A 82 -2.14 12.35 7.97
CA LEU A 82 -2.61 13.63 7.44
C LEU A 82 -3.68 14.23 8.36
N ALA A 83 -3.78 15.56 8.40
CA ALA A 83 -4.74 16.25 9.28
C ALA A 83 -6.22 15.87 9.03
N SER A 84 -6.54 15.40 7.82
CA SER A 84 -7.88 14.93 7.45
C SER A 84 -8.11 13.44 7.75
N GLN A 85 -7.07 12.69 8.14
CA GLN A 85 -7.16 11.28 8.43
C GLN A 85 -7.53 11.03 9.90
N THR A 86 -8.24 9.94 10.08
CA THR A 86 -8.70 9.37 11.33
C THR A 86 -8.45 7.88 11.17
N LEU A 87 -7.36 7.40 11.75
CA LEU A 87 -6.96 6.01 11.68
C LEU A 87 -7.77 5.20 12.70
N SER A 88 -8.12 3.97 12.34
CA SER A 88 -8.68 3.01 13.29
C SER A 88 -7.64 2.61 14.34
N GLU A 89 -8.08 1.96 15.42
CA GLU A 89 -7.18 1.44 16.44
C GLU A 89 -6.16 0.43 15.86
N GLU A 90 -6.62 -0.44 14.96
CA GLU A 90 -5.76 -1.39 14.25
C GLU A 90 -4.73 -0.69 13.35
N GLU A 91 -5.13 0.39 12.65
CA GLU A 91 -4.23 1.16 11.81
C GLU A 91 -3.20 1.94 12.63
N LEU A 92 -3.58 2.43 13.81
CA LEU A 92 -2.66 3.05 14.75
C LEU A 92 -1.65 2.06 15.32
N GLU A 93 -2.07 0.83 15.62
CA GLU A 93 -1.15 -0.22 16.05
C GLU A 93 -0.18 -0.60 14.93
N ARG A 94 -0.69 -0.69 13.69
CA ARG A 94 0.16 -0.93 12.52
C ARG A 94 1.16 0.20 12.28
N LEU A 95 0.75 1.45 12.51
CA LEU A 95 1.62 2.62 12.41
C LEU A 95 2.78 2.58 13.42
N LYS A 96 2.55 2.08 14.64
CA LYS A 96 3.62 1.94 15.65
C LYS A 96 4.72 0.98 15.20
N ASN A 97 4.35 -0.05 14.43
CA ASN A 97 5.26 -1.09 13.95
C ASN A 97 5.58 -0.93 12.45
N LEU A 98 5.52 0.29 11.91
CA LEU A 98 5.71 0.58 10.47
C LEU A 98 7.00 -0.04 9.93
N GLY A 99 6.90 -0.88 8.89
CA GLY A 99 8.02 -1.61 8.31
C GLY A 99 8.41 -2.90 9.05
N SER A 100 7.64 -3.33 10.06
CA SER A 100 7.86 -4.55 10.84
C SER A 100 6.56 -5.22 11.29
N ASN A 101 5.47 -4.99 10.56
CA ASN A 101 4.16 -5.60 10.76
C ASN A 101 4.01 -6.98 10.10
N GLY A 102 4.82 -7.28 9.09
CA GLY A 102 4.66 -8.46 8.25
C GLY A 102 3.50 -8.35 7.25
N PRO A 103 3.28 -9.44 6.47
CA PRO A 103 2.26 -9.48 5.43
C PRO A 103 0.85 -9.40 6.02
N ARG A 104 -0.11 -8.92 5.23
CA ARG A 104 -1.53 -9.02 5.60
C ARG A 104 -2.01 -10.47 5.63
N ASP A 105 -2.84 -10.78 6.61
CA ASP A 105 -3.57 -12.04 6.66
C ASP A 105 -4.65 -12.08 5.57
N VAL A 106 -4.57 -13.15 4.78
CA VAL A 106 -5.48 -13.44 3.66
C VAL A 106 -6.10 -14.83 3.79
N GLU A 107 -6.00 -15.47 4.96
CA GLU A 107 -6.63 -16.77 5.20
C GLU A 107 -8.14 -16.71 4.92
N GLY A 108 -8.63 -17.64 4.09
CA GLY A 108 -10.04 -17.69 3.67
C GLY A 108 -10.45 -16.62 2.65
N LEU A 109 -9.53 -15.78 2.18
CA LEU A 109 -9.78 -14.85 1.08
C LEU A 109 -9.35 -15.46 -0.25
N THR A 110 -10.20 -15.30 -1.26
CA THR A 110 -9.89 -15.68 -2.65
C THR A 110 -10.10 -14.47 -3.54
N MET A 111 -9.14 -14.23 -4.42
CA MET A 111 -9.23 -13.12 -5.35
C MET A 111 -10.33 -13.41 -6.39
N THR A 112 -11.35 -12.55 -6.43
CA THR A 112 -12.45 -12.69 -7.37
C THR A 112 -12.07 -12.05 -8.71
N HIS A 113 -11.90 -12.88 -9.74
CA HIS A 113 -11.61 -12.44 -11.10
C HIS A 113 -12.66 -12.94 -12.09
N CYS A 114 -12.94 -12.14 -13.11
CA CYS A 114 -13.75 -12.57 -14.25
C CYS A 114 -12.94 -13.34 -15.30
N VAL A 115 -11.60 -13.25 -15.25
CA VAL A 115 -10.65 -13.87 -16.18
C VAL A 115 -9.69 -14.75 -15.36
N PRO A 116 -9.27 -15.93 -15.87
CA PRO A 116 -8.25 -16.74 -15.20
C PRO A 116 -7.00 -15.90 -14.88
N ASN A 117 -6.48 -16.05 -13.66
CA ASN A 117 -5.22 -15.39 -13.27
C ASN A 117 -4.04 -16.17 -13.83
N GLU A 118 -3.78 -16.02 -15.13
CA GLU A 118 -2.71 -16.71 -15.86
C GLU A 118 -1.87 -15.69 -16.63
N HIS A 119 -0.54 -15.79 -16.48
CA HIS A 119 0.39 -14.96 -17.23
C HIS A 119 0.58 -15.52 -18.65
N VAL A 120 0.13 -14.78 -19.66
CA VAL A 120 0.28 -15.18 -21.07
C VAL A 120 1.73 -15.02 -21.50
N VAL A 121 2.42 -16.14 -21.70
CA VAL A 121 3.79 -16.16 -22.23
C VAL A 121 3.73 -16.02 -23.75
N VAL A 122 4.02 -14.82 -24.27
CA VAL A 122 4.10 -14.59 -25.72
C VAL A 122 5.49 -15.03 -26.22
N THR A 123 5.56 -16.20 -26.85
CA THR A 123 6.75 -16.64 -27.59
C THR A 123 6.82 -15.91 -28.93
N ARG A 124 7.96 -15.26 -29.19
CA ARG A 124 8.25 -14.54 -30.45
C ARG A 124 8.55 -15.49 -31.60
#